data_AF-A0A937HK39-F1
#
_entry.id   AF-A0A937HK39-F1
#
_cell.length_a   1.000
_cell.length_b   1.000
_cell.length_c   1.000
_cell.angle_alpha   90.00
_cell.angle_beta   90.00
_cell.angle_gamma   90.00
#
_symmetry.space_group_name_H-M   'P 1'
#
loop_
_entity.id
_entity.type
_entity.pdbx_description
1 polymer ?
#
loop_
_entity_poly.entity_id
_entity_poly.type
_entity_poly.pdbx_seq_one_letter_code
_entity_poly.pdbx_strand_id
1 'polypeptide(L)' 'MSRRGFSPQLRVVLGPTNTGKTHLAMERLLAHQSGMIGLPLRLLAREVYDRCV' A
#
# COMPACT_ATOMS: atom_id res chain seq x y z
N MET A 1 -33.24 -3.03 10.41
CA MET A 1 -32.39 -3.18 9.22
C MET A 1 -30.99 -2.67 9.55
N SER A 2 -30.11 -3.54 10.06
CA SER A 2 -28.79 -3.15 10.56
C SER A 2 -27.79 -3.10 9.41
N ARG A 3 -27.37 -1.90 9.01
CA ARG A 3 -26.16 -1.68 8.19
C ARG A 3 -24.93 -2.01 9.06
N ARG A 4 -24.60 -3.28 9.27
CA ARG A 4 -23.18 -3.62 9.56
C ARG A 4 -22.41 -3.52 8.25
N GLY A 5 -22.22 -2.28 7.82
CA GLY A 5 -21.40 -1.95 6.65
C GLY A 5 -19.93 -2.14 6.99
N PHE A 6 -19.17 -2.59 6.00
CA PHE A 6 -17.71 -2.65 6.01
C PHE A 6 -17.11 -1.45 6.75
N SER A 7 -16.35 -1.71 7.82
CA SER A 7 -15.62 -0.70 8.58
C SER A 7 -14.13 -0.79 8.22
N PRO A 8 -13.67 -0.05 7.19
CA PRO A 8 -12.27 -0.11 6.78
C PRO A 8 -11.37 0.41 7.91
N GLN A 9 -10.31 -0.33 8.22
CA GLN A 9 -9.27 0.15 9.12
C GLN A 9 -8.32 1.07 8.34
N LEU A 10 -8.29 2.36 8.71
CA LEU A 10 -7.36 3.33 8.14
C LEU A 10 -6.11 3.43 9.01
N ARG A 11 -4.93 3.27 8.41
CA ARG A 11 -3.64 3.53 9.05
C ARG A 11 -2.88 4.57 8.23
N VAL A 12 -2.42 5.62 8.90
CA VAL A 12 -1.59 6.66 8.29
C VAL A 12 -0.16 6.53 8.83
N VAL A 13 0.81 6.44 7.93
CA VAL A 13 2.24 6.37 8.27
C VAL A 13 2.93 7.62 7.77
N LEU A 14 3.44 8.44 8.69
CA LEU A 14 4.08 9.72 8.39
C LEU A 14 5.61 9.63 8.57
N GLY A 15 6.34 10.44 7.80
CA GLY A 15 7.78 10.58 7.94
C GLY A 15 8.44 11.23 6.71
N PRO A 16 9.66 11.79 6.84
CA PRO A 16 10.41 12.40 5.73
C PRO A 16 10.62 11.46 4.54
N THR A 17 11.02 11.96 3.38
CA THR A 17 11.35 11.09 2.24
C THR A 17 12.50 10.13 2.57
N ASN A 18 12.57 8.99 1.87
CA ASN A 18 13.64 7.98 2.03
C ASN A 18 13.74 7.28 3.40
N THR A 19 12.67 7.27 4.21
CA THR A 19 12.63 6.60 5.53
C THR A 19 11.89 5.25 5.56
N GLY A 20 11.85 4.52 4.44
CA GLY A 20 11.31 3.14 4.42
C GLY A 20 9.78 3.00 4.43
N LYS A 21 9.01 4.08 4.35
CA LYS A 21 7.52 4.01 4.32
C LYS A 21 6.98 3.16 3.16
N THR A 22 7.59 3.28 1.97
CA THR A 22 7.22 2.46 0.80
C THR A 22 7.53 0.98 1.02
N HIS A 23 8.63 0.67 1.71
CA HIS A 23 9.00 -0.69 2.06
C HIS A 23 7.94 -1.32 2.97
N LEU A 24 7.56 -0.62 4.04
CA LEU A 24 6.50 -1.06 4.94
C LEU A 24 5.15 -1.26 4.20
N ALA A 25 4.79 -0.35 3.29
CA ALA A 25 3.56 -0.48 2.50
C ALA A 25 3.60 -1.72 1.59
N MET A 26 4.74 -2.02 0.98
CA MET A 26 4.93 -3.20 0.15
C MET A 26 4.88 -4.51 0.93
N GLU A 27 5.57 -4.61 2.07
CA GLU A 27 5.48 -5.80 2.94
C GLU A 27 4.04 -6.10 3.33
N ARG A 28 3.27 -5.05 3.65
CA ARG A 28 1.84 -5.18 3.97
C ARG A 28 1.02 -5.61 2.77
N LEU A 29 1.28 -5.05 1.57
CA LEU A 29 0.59 -5.46 0.35
C LEU A 29 0.83 -6.94 0.05
N LEU A 30 2.10 -7.38 0.03
CA LEU A 30 2.51 -8.73 -0.34
C LEU A 30 2.10 -9.79 0.70
N ALA A 31 1.85 -9.38 1.95
CA ALA A 31 1.32 -10.27 2.99
C ALA A 31 -0.18 -10.60 2.82
N HIS A 32 -0.91 -9.91 1.94
CA HIS A 32 -2.34 -10.18 1.66
C HIS A 32 -2.50 -10.91 0.33
N GLN A 33 -3.53 -11.78 0.24
CA GLN A 33 -3.83 -12.52 -1.00
C GLN A 33 -4.21 -11.62 -2.18
N SER A 34 -4.73 -10.44 -1.91
CA SER A 34 -5.08 -9.44 -2.92
C SER A 34 -4.97 -8.02 -2.33
N GLY A 35 -4.71 -7.05 -3.19
CA GLY A 35 -4.59 -5.66 -2.80
C GLY A 35 -4.17 -4.75 -3.96
N MET A 36 -4.13 -3.46 -3.68
CA MET A 36 -3.71 -2.42 -4.63
C MET A 36 -2.77 -1.45 -3.93
N ILE A 37 -1.76 -0.98 -4.67
CA ILE A 37 -0.92 0.16 -4.27
C ILE A 37 -1.02 1.26 -5.32
N GLY A 38 -1.40 2.46 -4.87
CA GLY A 38 -1.43 3.65 -5.70
C GLY A 38 -0.10 4.41 -5.60
N LEU A 39 0.47 4.79 -6.75
CA LEU A 39 1.74 5.52 -6.83
C LEU A 39 1.55 6.73 -7.76
N PRO A 40 2.12 7.91 -7.44
CA PRO A 40 1.86 9.13 -8.19
C PRO A 40 2.54 9.17 -9.56
N LEU A 41 3.58 8.35 -9.79
CA LEU A 41 4.38 8.37 -11.02
C LEU A 41 4.38 6.99 -11.68
N ARG A 42 4.28 7.00 -13.02
CA ARG A 42 4.38 5.78 -13.84
C ARG A 42 5.71 5.04 -13.64
N LEU A 43 6.81 5.77 -13.48
CA LEU A 43 8.12 5.18 -13.22
C LEU A 43 8.16 4.43 -11.88
N LEU A 44 7.55 4.99 -10.83
CA LEU A 44 7.46 4.33 -9.54
C LEU A 44 6.58 3.07 -9.63
N ALA A 45 5.48 3.12 -10.38
CA ALA A 45 4.66 1.93 -10.63
C ALA A 45 5.45 0.83 -11.33
N ARG A 46 6.29 1.19 -12.31
CA ARG A 46 7.18 0.23 -12.98
C ARG A 46 8.21 -0.36 -12.02
N GLU A 47 8.89 0.49 -11.26
CA GLU A 47 9.89 0.06 -10.27
C GLU A 47 9.31 -0.89 -9.23
N VAL A 48 8.11 -0.60 -8.71
CA VAL A 48 7.43 -1.48 -7.75
C VAL A 48 6.98 -2.79 -8.39
N TYR A 49 6.44 -2.74 -9.62
CA TYR A 49 6.04 -3.96 -10.33
C TYR A 49 7.23 -4.90 -10.53
N ASP A 50 8.37 -4.37 -10.97
CA ASP A 50 9.59 -5.15 -11.20
C ASP A 50 10.16 -5.75 -9.89
N ARG A 51 9.84 -5.19 -8.71
CA ARG A 51 10.21 -5.74 -7.39
C ARG A 51 9.20 -6.76 -6.84
N CYS A 52 7.97 -6.77 -7.35
CA CYS A 52 6.90 -7.65 -6.88
C CYS A 52 6.85 -8.99 -7.62
N VAL A 53 7.35 -9.03 -8.85
CA VAL A 53 7.49 -10.24 -9.69
C VAL A 53 8.76 -10.98 -9.29
#